data_AF-A0A7J5B4X6-F1
#
_entry.id   AF-A0A7J5B4X6-F1
#
_cell.length_a   1.000
_cell.length_b   1.000
_cell.length_c   1.000
_cell.angle_alpha   90.00
_cell.angle_beta   90.00
_cell.angle_gamma   90.00
#
_symmetry.space_group_name_H-M   'P 1'
#
loop_
_entity.id
_entity.type
_entity.pdbx_description
1 polymer ?
#
loop_
_entity_poly.entity_id
_entity_poly.type
_entity_poly.pdbx_seq_one_letter_code
_entity_poly.pdbx_strand_id
1 'polypeptide(L)'
;MLDRIQRHGRRDLRRQVSSRSADHIAHLGLVELRERKTMRLVRLTIPGLASHIGPRLTQISLELRRDAVIEAQFDVYAKGMQAQCSRHARNCTKQTGPRTGQGSAPLPPDHVHMRSQTSICSPLRVLQTRSAQVRTSVAPAEASSDATTIAFSVSDGVALSTALAQHVAREQGIRMLVIKGPISADLGLRTRRYSTDVDIIVEPTRARDFIEALAVYGWTPRPWPDFPKLLEQHSRTLIHESWPNDIDVHHYWPGFLGDSQSAFDRLWLHRIQVSVAGHPIDTPDIAGSALVLALHSLREEGQVSDDSRQMTEYTELVEALKRMQGTDSEYIAEARATPSLSEQILQDAVGTDSTQTARRFLIDLGHDVPLVPNSAASEPLRLWRLNAKAEHAMTGWMLKLQRAPLLEKPGIAARAFFPARADLEAIDPDLRNGAISLRQAWWRRVSRGLHGIVQARRDLRAFDER
;
A
#
# COMPACT_ATOMS: atom_id res chain seq x y z
N MET A 1 44.93 -44.95 5.49
CA MET A 1 45.59 -45.30 4.22
C MET A 1 45.23 -44.20 3.24
N LEU A 2 45.88 -43.04 3.36
CA LEU A 2 47.22 -42.78 2.80
C LEU A 2 47.18 -43.04 1.29
N ASP A 3 47.64 -42.20 0.40
CA ASP A 3 48.45 -40.99 0.39
C ASP A 3 48.83 -40.85 -1.10
N ARG A 4 49.34 -39.70 -1.55
CA ARG A 4 49.79 -39.42 -2.95
C ARG A 4 48.69 -39.12 -3.97
N ILE A 5 48.31 -37.85 -4.05
CA ILE A 5 48.86 -37.00 -5.14
C ILE A 5 49.25 -35.68 -4.48
N GLN A 6 50.55 -35.53 -4.24
CA GLN A 6 51.14 -34.36 -3.63
C GLN A 6 52.31 -33.93 -4.51
N ARG A 7 52.41 -32.60 -4.72
CA ARG A 7 53.60 -31.80 -5.01
C ARG A 7 54.06 -31.73 -6.48
N HIS A 8 53.92 -30.54 -7.06
CA HIS A 8 54.97 -29.55 -7.38
C HIS A 8 54.25 -28.28 -7.87
N GLY A 9 54.49 -27.04 -7.44
CA GLY A 9 55.42 -26.49 -6.47
C GLY A 9 54.93 -25.09 -6.08
N ARG A 10 55.19 -24.70 -4.82
CA ARG A 10 55.09 -23.33 -4.31
C ARG A 10 56.50 -23.00 -3.84
N ARG A 11 57.08 -21.90 -4.34
CA ARG A 11 57.87 -20.89 -3.60
C ARG A 11 58.77 -20.11 -4.55
N ASP A 12 58.53 -18.80 -4.59
CA ASP A 12 59.51 -17.74 -4.28
C ASP A 12 59.28 -16.50 -5.16
N LEU A 13 58.89 -15.40 -4.52
CA LEU A 13 59.58 -14.10 -4.55
C LEU A 13 58.70 -13.00 -3.92
N ARG A 14 58.93 -12.75 -2.63
CA ARG A 14 58.77 -11.44 -2.00
C ARG A 14 60.14 -10.75 -2.02
N ARG A 15 60.17 -9.48 -2.47
CA ARG A 15 61.07 -8.35 -2.11
C ARG A 15 61.79 -7.68 -3.30
N GLN A 16 61.33 -6.48 -3.62
CA GLN A 16 62.07 -5.21 -3.88
C GLN A 16 60.95 -4.15 -4.07
N VAL A 17 60.60 -3.27 -3.13
CA VAL A 17 61.28 -2.11 -2.51
C VAL A 17 61.55 -0.95 -3.48
N SER A 18 61.01 0.22 -3.09
CA SER A 18 61.40 1.61 -3.43
C SER A 18 60.85 2.18 -4.74
N SER A 19 60.36 3.41 -4.87
CA SER A 19 60.00 4.55 -4.01
C SER A 19 59.51 5.68 -4.94
N ARG A 20 59.00 6.80 -4.38
CA ARG A 20 58.56 8.08 -4.99
C ARG A 20 57.07 8.15 -5.36
N SER A 21 56.27 9.10 -4.91
CA SER A 21 56.45 10.24 -4.01
C SER A 21 55.09 10.65 -3.45
N ALA A 22 55.05 10.96 -2.15
CA ALA A 22 54.09 11.87 -1.56
C ALA A 22 54.66 13.29 -1.63
N ASP A 23 53.83 14.31 -1.87
CA ASP A 23 53.68 15.49 -1.01
C ASP A 23 53.00 16.69 -1.71
N HIS A 24 52.37 17.50 -0.86
CA HIS A 24 51.77 18.84 -1.02
C HIS A 24 50.26 18.89 -1.35
N ILE A 25 49.39 19.62 -0.62
CA ILE A 25 49.48 20.49 0.56
C ILE A 25 48.07 20.56 1.17
N ALA A 26 47.99 20.60 2.51
CA ALA A 26 46.79 20.95 3.27
C ALA A 26 46.71 22.48 3.47
N HIS A 27 45.51 23.07 3.42
CA HIS A 27 45.24 24.33 4.13
C HIS A 27 43.75 24.48 4.51
N LEU A 28 43.50 24.29 5.81
CA LEU A 28 42.68 25.09 6.75
C LEU A 28 41.54 25.98 6.23
N GLY A 29 40.38 25.88 6.90
CA GLY A 29 39.33 26.89 6.87
C GLY A 29 38.09 26.58 7.70
N LEU A 30 38.25 26.42 9.02
CA LEU A 30 37.16 26.51 10.00
C LEU A 30 36.75 27.98 10.13
N VAL A 31 35.49 28.32 9.81
CA VAL A 31 34.89 29.61 10.18
C VAL A 31 33.51 29.36 10.77
N GLU A 32 33.45 29.55 12.09
CA GLU A 32 32.26 29.77 12.90
C GLU A 32 31.80 31.22 12.68
N LEU A 33 30.55 31.46 12.29
CA LEU A 33 29.96 32.80 12.33
C LEU A 33 28.47 32.77 12.69
N ARG A 34 28.23 33.34 13.87
CA ARG A 34 26.98 33.73 14.52
C ARG A 34 26.07 34.57 13.62
N GLU A 35 24.77 34.45 13.90
CA GLU A 35 23.63 35.21 13.37
C GLU A 35 23.87 36.71 13.14
N ARG A 36 23.31 37.24 12.03
CA ARG A 36 22.42 38.43 12.03
C ARG A 36 21.69 38.62 10.69
N LYS A 37 20.39 38.87 10.82
CA LYS A 37 19.40 39.30 9.82
C LYS A 37 19.92 40.43 8.92
N THR A 38 19.77 40.27 7.59
CA THR A 38 19.19 41.28 6.66
C THR A 38 19.23 40.74 5.21
N MET A 39 18.05 40.44 4.65
CA MET A 39 17.91 40.22 3.20
C MET A 39 18.00 41.59 2.50
N ARG A 40 19.07 41.83 1.75
CA ARG A 40 19.11 42.84 0.69
C ARG A 40 18.99 42.13 -0.66
N LEU A 41 17.97 42.53 -1.41
CA LEU A 41 17.75 42.17 -2.80
C LEU A 41 18.93 42.69 -3.64
N VAL A 42 19.75 41.81 -4.21
CA VAL A 42 20.77 42.18 -5.20
C VAL A 42 20.30 41.69 -6.57
N ARG A 43 19.92 42.66 -7.41
CA ARG A 43 19.50 42.48 -8.80
C ARG A 43 20.76 42.41 -9.68
N LEU A 44 21.20 41.22 -10.04
CA LEU A 44 22.28 41.01 -11.01
C LEU A 44 21.69 40.99 -12.42
N THR A 45 22.07 41.98 -13.22
CA THR A 45 21.77 42.07 -14.65
C THR A 45 23.05 41.68 -15.38
N ILE A 46 23.03 40.59 -16.16
CA ILE A 46 24.13 40.23 -17.07
C ILE A 46 23.62 40.40 -18.50
N PRO A 47 24.20 41.29 -19.32
CA PRO A 47 23.88 41.38 -20.74
C PRO A 47 24.76 40.43 -21.56
N GLY A 48 24.13 39.71 -22.49
CA GLY A 48 24.81 39.04 -23.60
C GLY A 48 25.00 37.54 -23.44
N LEU A 49 24.00 36.76 -23.87
CA LEU A 49 24.21 35.58 -24.73
C LEU A 49 22.84 35.16 -25.31
N ALA A 50 22.50 35.73 -26.45
CA ALA A 50 21.42 35.23 -27.29
C ALA A 50 22.03 34.32 -28.36
N SER A 51 21.91 33.01 -28.17
CA SER A 51 21.68 32.02 -29.25
C SER A 51 21.85 30.61 -28.67
N HIS A 52 20.88 29.73 -28.95
CA HIS A 52 20.83 28.28 -28.66
C HIS A 52 20.22 27.83 -27.31
N ILE A 53 18.94 28.14 -27.05
CA ILE A 53 18.05 27.25 -26.28
C ILE A 53 16.61 27.32 -26.84
N GLY A 54 16.28 26.42 -27.76
CA GLY A 54 14.93 25.90 -28.03
C GLY A 54 15.13 24.41 -28.32
N PRO A 55 14.49 23.46 -27.61
CA PRO A 55 13.04 23.34 -27.37
C PRO A 55 12.64 23.13 -25.89
N ARG A 56 13.53 23.40 -24.91
CA ARG A 56 13.27 23.10 -23.48
C ARG A 56 12.34 24.09 -22.75
N LEU A 57 12.15 25.30 -23.25
CA LEU A 57 11.25 26.29 -22.61
C LEU A 57 9.77 26.06 -22.94
N THR A 58 9.47 25.40 -24.06
CA THR A 58 8.10 25.05 -24.45
C THR A 58 7.56 23.91 -23.58
N GLN A 59 8.43 23.01 -23.11
CA GLN A 59 8.07 21.90 -22.23
C GLN A 59 7.78 22.38 -20.79
N ILE A 60 8.63 23.27 -20.24
CA ILE A 60 8.42 23.88 -18.92
C ILE A 60 7.15 24.77 -18.90
N SER A 61 6.85 25.46 -20.00
CA SER A 61 5.61 26.24 -20.13
C SER A 61 4.35 25.39 -20.37
N LEU A 62 4.50 24.14 -20.80
CA LEU A 62 3.41 23.16 -20.92
C LEU A 62 3.17 22.40 -19.61
N GLU A 63 4.22 22.15 -18.83
CA GLU A 63 4.16 21.58 -17.47
C GLU A 63 3.51 22.57 -16.49
N LEU A 64 3.96 23.83 -16.42
CA LEU A 64 3.32 24.86 -15.58
C LEU A 64 1.86 25.16 -15.97
N ARG A 65 1.47 24.90 -17.23
CA ARG A 65 0.08 25.01 -17.70
C ARG A 65 -0.79 23.81 -17.28
N ARG A 66 -0.21 22.65 -16.96
CA ARG A 66 -0.95 21.47 -16.49
C ARG A 66 -1.18 21.54 -14.98
N ASP A 67 -0.19 21.98 -14.22
CA ASP A 67 -0.27 22.06 -12.75
C ASP A 67 -1.35 23.05 -12.29
N ALA A 68 -1.43 24.22 -12.91
CA ALA A 68 -2.44 25.24 -12.60
C ALA A 68 -3.88 24.87 -13.03
N VAL A 69 -4.02 24.01 -14.05
CA VAL A 69 -5.34 23.52 -14.50
C VAL A 69 -5.86 22.46 -13.53
N ILE A 70 -4.97 21.68 -12.92
CA ILE A 70 -5.32 20.61 -11.98
C ILE A 70 -5.67 21.18 -10.59
N GLU A 71 -4.91 22.15 -10.05
CA GLU A 71 -5.32 22.87 -8.83
C GLU A 71 -6.70 23.51 -9.00
N ALA A 72 -6.94 24.17 -10.15
CA ALA A 72 -8.24 24.76 -10.44
C ALA A 72 -9.36 23.71 -10.62
N GLN A 73 -9.06 22.52 -11.15
CA GLN A 73 -10.03 21.42 -11.28
C GLN A 73 -10.35 20.76 -9.94
N PHE A 74 -9.37 20.59 -9.04
CA PHE A 74 -9.62 20.15 -7.66
C PHE A 74 -10.49 21.15 -6.91
N ASP A 75 -10.25 22.45 -7.11
CA ASP A 75 -11.04 23.54 -6.53
C ASP A 75 -12.48 23.58 -7.07
N VAL A 76 -12.67 23.32 -8.37
CA VAL A 76 -14.00 23.22 -9.01
C VAL A 76 -14.75 21.97 -8.53
N TYR A 77 -14.06 20.84 -8.32
CA TYR A 77 -14.67 19.60 -7.82
C TYR A 77 -15.09 19.72 -6.36
N ALA A 78 -14.26 20.34 -5.51
CA ALA A 78 -14.58 20.65 -4.12
C ALA A 78 -15.80 21.59 -4.02
N LYS A 79 -15.86 22.63 -4.86
CA LYS A 79 -17.02 23.54 -4.96
C LYS A 79 -18.28 22.83 -5.50
N GLY A 80 -18.13 21.88 -6.41
CA GLY A 80 -19.21 21.03 -6.93
C GLY A 80 -19.85 20.14 -5.85
N MET A 81 -19.02 19.48 -5.03
CA MET A 81 -19.51 18.66 -3.90
C MET A 81 -20.19 19.51 -2.82
N GLN A 82 -19.67 20.70 -2.53
CA GLN A 82 -20.28 21.63 -1.57
C GLN A 82 -21.69 22.07 -1.99
N ALA A 83 -21.91 22.25 -3.30
CA ALA A 83 -23.22 22.59 -3.87
C ALA A 83 -24.22 21.41 -3.84
N GLN A 84 -23.74 20.17 -3.81
CA GLN A 84 -24.54 18.95 -3.78
C GLN A 84 -24.95 18.58 -2.33
N CYS A 85 -24.03 18.68 -1.37
CA CYS A 85 -24.33 18.55 0.07
C CYS A 85 -25.32 19.64 0.54
N SER A 86 -25.16 20.89 0.09
CA SER A 86 -26.08 21.98 0.41
C SER A 86 -27.48 21.81 -0.20
N ARG A 87 -27.62 21.04 -1.29
CA ARG A 87 -28.94 20.67 -1.85
C ARG A 87 -29.57 19.52 -1.08
N HIS A 88 -28.78 18.57 -0.60
CA HIS A 88 -29.28 17.45 0.22
C HIS A 88 -29.78 17.92 1.59
N ALA A 89 -29.04 18.83 2.26
CA ALA A 89 -29.44 19.41 3.55
C ALA A 89 -30.74 20.23 3.49
N ARG A 90 -31.01 20.90 2.36
CA ARG A 90 -32.26 21.66 2.12
C ARG A 90 -33.46 20.76 1.79
N ASN A 91 -33.23 19.53 1.33
CA ASN A 91 -34.29 18.56 1.07
C ASN A 91 -34.65 17.75 2.33
N CYS A 92 -33.69 17.49 3.22
CA CYS A 92 -33.96 16.83 4.51
C CYS A 92 -34.78 17.70 5.48
N THR A 93 -34.72 19.02 5.37
CA THR A 93 -35.53 19.96 6.19
C THR A 93 -36.99 20.10 5.75
N LYS A 94 -37.40 19.45 4.64
CA LYS A 94 -38.79 19.48 4.12
C LYS A 94 -39.60 18.22 4.41
N GLN A 95 -39.07 17.22 5.12
CA GLN A 95 -39.77 15.98 5.43
C GLN A 95 -39.87 15.70 6.94
N THR A 96 -40.49 16.61 7.69
CA THR A 96 -40.97 16.28 9.05
C THR A 96 -42.35 16.92 9.28
N GLY A 97 -43.40 16.22 8.88
CA GLY A 97 -44.78 16.46 9.30
C GLY A 97 -45.37 15.16 9.85
N PRO A 98 -46.15 15.17 10.94
CA PRO A 98 -46.51 13.94 11.65
C PRO A 98 -47.78 13.32 11.07
N ARG A 99 -47.77 12.00 10.80
CA ARG A 99 -49.01 11.23 10.68
C ARG A 99 -48.90 9.82 11.26
N THR A 100 -49.89 9.55 12.09
CA THR A 100 -50.32 8.33 12.77
C THR A 100 -50.90 7.28 11.82
N GLY A 101 -50.83 5.99 12.19
CA GLY A 101 -51.88 5.00 11.87
C GLY A 101 -51.48 3.75 11.05
N GLN A 102 -51.44 2.61 11.76
CA GLN A 102 -51.82 1.22 11.42
C GLN A 102 -52.09 0.77 9.96
N GLY A 103 -51.62 -0.46 9.63
CA GLY A 103 -52.46 -1.49 9.00
C GLY A 103 -52.00 -2.13 7.68
N SER A 104 -51.62 -3.42 7.75
CA SER A 104 -51.92 -4.54 6.81
C SER A 104 -51.52 -4.53 5.31
N ALA A 105 -50.84 -5.62 4.89
CA ALA A 105 -50.66 -6.13 3.51
C ALA A 105 -51.97 -6.81 2.98
N PRO A 106 -52.10 -7.37 1.73
CA PRO A 106 -51.08 -7.75 0.71
C PRO A 106 -51.43 -7.50 -0.81
N LEU A 107 -50.49 -7.93 -1.69
CA LEU A 107 -50.31 -8.01 -3.18
C LEU A 107 -51.51 -8.46 -4.09
N PRO A 108 -51.35 -8.70 -5.43
CA PRO A 108 -50.96 -7.88 -6.64
C PRO A 108 -52.02 -8.15 -7.79
N PRO A 109 -51.76 -8.24 -9.13
CA PRO A 109 -50.70 -7.78 -10.07
C PRO A 109 -51.26 -7.04 -11.34
N ASP A 110 -50.39 -6.53 -12.24
CA ASP A 110 -50.44 -6.85 -13.69
C ASP A 110 -49.45 -6.07 -14.59
N HIS A 111 -49.12 -6.75 -15.69
CA HIS A 111 -48.25 -6.51 -16.84
C HIS A 111 -48.24 -5.10 -17.49
N VAL A 112 -47.15 -4.77 -18.22
CA VAL A 112 -47.16 -4.38 -19.67
C VAL A 112 -45.75 -4.13 -20.25
N HIS A 113 -45.57 -4.68 -21.46
CA HIS A 113 -44.60 -4.53 -22.56
C HIS A 113 -43.46 -3.48 -22.59
N MET A 114 -42.25 -4.00 -22.82
CA MET A 114 -41.44 -3.94 -24.07
C MET A 114 -41.66 -2.76 -25.06
N ARG A 115 -40.62 -1.96 -25.30
CA ARG A 115 -40.25 -1.46 -26.64
C ARG A 115 -38.79 -0.98 -26.71
N SER A 116 -38.07 -1.56 -27.66
CA SER A 116 -36.77 -1.18 -28.20
C SER A 116 -36.90 0.07 -29.07
N GLN A 117 -35.88 0.94 -29.09
CA GLN A 117 -35.48 1.69 -30.29
C GLN A 117 -33.97 1.97 -30.28
N THR A 118 -33.31 1.40 -31.28
CA THR A 118 -31.99 1.77 -31.79
C THR A 118 -32.05 3.15 -32.47
N SER A 119 -31.00 3.96 -32.35
CA SER A 119 -30.66 4.89 -33.43
C SER A 119 -29.20 5.34 -33.40
N ILE A 120 -28.62 5.27 -34.59
CA ILE A 120 -27.28 5.64 -35.03
C ILE A 120 -27.30 7.11 -35.45
N CYS A 121 -26.28 7.89 -35.09
CA CYS A 121 -25.57 8.83 -35.99
C CYS A 121 -24.61 9.77 -35.23
N SER A 122 -23.34 9.75 -35.62
CA SER A 122 -22.41 10.91 -35.53
C SER A 122 -22.62 11.82 -36.76
N PRO A 123 -22.17 13.09 -36.78
CA PRO A 123 -20.77 13.35 -37.16
C PRO A 123 -20.08 14.52 -36.43
N LEU A 124 -18.76 14.56 -36.62
CA LEU A 124 -17.79 15.58 -36.22
C LEU A 124 -18.24 17.02 -36.50
N ARG A 125 -17.88 17.95 -35.59
CA ARG A 125 -17.70 19.36 -35.91
C ARG A 125 -16.42 19.91 -35.27
N VAL A 126 -15.46 20.23 -36.13
CA VAL A 126 -14.25 20.99 -35.82
C VAL A 126 -14.65 22.43 -35.53
N LEU A 127 -14.29 22.95 -34.35
CA LEU A 127 -14.34 24.37 -34.04
C LEU A 127 -12.96 24.81 -33.55
N GLN A 128 -12.26 25.53 -34.44
CA GLN A 128 -11.14 26.39 -34.08
C GLN A 128 -11.68 27.58 -33.28
N THR A 129 -11.23 27.75 -32.04
CA THR A 129 -11.45 28.98 -31.27
C THR A 129 -10.14 29.74 -31.12
N ARG A 130 -10.15 30.97 -31.64
CA ARG A 130 -9.08 31.98 -31.52
C ARG A 130 -8.86 32.31 -30.04
N SER A 131 -7.64 32.15 -29.56
CA SER A 131 -7.25 32.52 -28.20
C SER A 131 -7.08 34.04 -28.09
N ALA A 132 -7.97 34.70 -27.35
CA ALA A 132 -7.74 36.04 -26.83
C ALA A 132 -6.88 35.94 -25.57
N GLN A 133 -5.76 36.66 -25.57
CA GLN A 133 -4.71 36.57 -24.57
C GLN A 133 -5.06 37.47 -23.37
N VAL A 134 -5.66 36.90 -22.32
CA VAL A 134 -5.77 37.56 -21.01
C VAL A 134 -4.64 37.02 -20.14
N ARG A 135 -3.58 37.79 -19.98
CA ARG A 135 -2.53 37.53 -18.98
C ARG A 135 -3.06 37.96 -17.62
N THR A 136 -3.59 37.04 -16.83
CA THR A 136 -3.75 37.21 -15.39
C THR A 136 -2.51 36.68 -14.69
N SER A 137 -1.73 37.58 -14.09
CA SER A 137 -0.73 37.20 -13.10
C SER A 137 -1.47 36.72 -11.86
N VAL A 138 -1.48 35.42 -11.60
CA VAL A 138 -2.00 34.88 -10.34
C VAL A 138 -0.91 35.06 -9.30
N ALA A 139 -1.08 36.05 -8.43
CA ALA A 139 -0.38 36.09 -7.15
C ALA A 139 -0.82 34.87 -6.32
N PRO A 140 0.03 34.32 -5.42
CA PRO A 140 -0.40 33.28 -4.51
C PRO A 140 -1.66 33.78 -3.80
N ALA A 141 -2.76 33.04 -3.93
CA ALA A 141 -3.99 33.38 -3.25
C ALA A 141 -3.68 33.32 -1.75
N GLU A 142 -3.64 34.48 -1.08
CA GLU A 142 -3.67 34.50 0.37
C GLU A 142 -4.89 33.70 0.81
N ALA A 143 -4.66 32.65 1.60
CA ALA A 143 -5.71 31.81 2.12
C ALA A 143 -6.75 32.71 2.79
N SER A 144 -7.96 32.76 2.23
CA SER A 144 -9.05 33.53 2.78
C SER A 144 -9.23 33.16 4.25
N SER A 145 -9.17 34.16 5.14
CA SER A 145 -9.39 33.98 6.59
C SER A 145 -10.79 33.46 6.93
N ASP A 146 -11.69 33.41 5.95
CA ASP A 146 -13.07 32.92 6.05
C ASP A 146 -13.26 31.50 5.45
N ALA A 147 -12.19 30.83 5.03
CA ALA A 147 -12.27 29.44 4.59
C ALA A 147 -12.62 28.54 5.78
N THR A 148 -13.91 28.25 5.94
CA THR A 148 -14.36 27.19 6.85
C THR A 148 -13.64 25.91 6.45
N THR A 149 -12.71 25.43 7.28
CA THR A 149 -12.02 24.17 7.07
C THR A 149 -13.04 23.04 7.02
N ILE A 150 -13.35 22.55 5.82
CA ILE A 150 -14.20 21.38 5.66
C ILE A 150 -13.33 20.17 6.00
N ALA A 151 -13.59 19.55 7.15
CA ALA A 151 -12.97 18.29 7.50
C ALA A 151 -13.41 17.23 6.47
N PHE A 152 -12.47 16.58 5.80
CA PHE A 152 -12.76 15.45 4.92
C PHE A 152 -13.37 14.31 5.73
N SER A 153 -14.43 13.68 5.22
CA SER A 153 -14.81 12.36 5.73
C SER A 153 -13.67 11.38 5.42
N VAL A 154 -13.44 10.33 6.23
CA VAL A 154 -12.35 9.38 5.87
C VAL A 154 -12.63 8.62 4.57
N SER A 155 -13.89 8.50 4.13
CA SER A 155 -14.20 7.97 2.79
C SER A 155 -13.70 8.90 1.68
N ASP A 156 -13.88 10.22 1.84
CA ASP A 156 -13.35 11.20 0.88
C ASP A 156 -11.81 11.23 0.94
N GLY A 157 -11.25 11.16 2.15
CA GLY A 157 -9.80 11.06 2.37
C GLY A 157 -9.19 9.86 1.64
N VAL A 158 -9.76 8.66 1.81
CA VAL A 158 -9.30 7.45 1.12
C VAL A 158 -9.39 7.61 -0.40
N ALA A 159 -10.52 8.12 -0.92
CA ALA A 159 -10.68 8.28 -2.37
C ALA A 159 -9.69 9.30 -2.96
N LEU A 160 -9.52 10.45 -2.31
CA LEU A 160 -8.62 11.51 -2.75
C LEU A 160 -7.14 11.14 -2.59
N SER A 161 -6.75 10.49 -1.48
CA SER A 161 -5.37 10.04 -1.27
C SER A 161 -5.00 8.89 -2.21
N THR A 162 -5.95 8.04 -2.59
CA THR A 162 -5.77 7.05 -3.67
C THR A 162 -5.43 7.74 -4.99
N ALA A 163 -6.20 8.76 -5.37
CA ALA A 163 -5.96 9.52 -6.59
C ALA A 163 -4.62 10.29 -6.54
N LEU A 164 -4.29 10.89 -5.40
CA LEU A 164 -3.00 11.55 -5.16
C LEU A 164 -1.83 10.58 -5.33
N ALA A 165 -1.88 9.42 -4.68
CA ALA A 165 -0.82 8.40 -4.77
C ALA A 165 -0.60 7.96 -6.23
N GLN A 166 -1.67 7.73 -6.98
CA GLN A 166 -1.58 7.35 -8.39
C GLN A 166 -1.01 8.48 -9.26
N HIS A 167 -1.37 9.74 -8.97
CA HIS A 167 -0.83 10.90 -9.65
C HIS A 167 0.68 11.03 -9.41
N VAL A 168 1.12 10.97 -8.14
CA VAL A 168 2.54 11.01 -7.77
C VAL A 168 3.31 9.87 -8.42
N ALA A 169 2.76 8.65 -8.42
CA ALA A 169 3.39 7.50 -9.08
C ALA A 169 3.63 7.77 -10.57
N ARG A 170 2.63 8.32 -11.27
CA ARG A 170 2.72 8.65 -12.70
C ARG A 170 3.73 9.75 -12.99
N GLU A 171 3.77 10.80 -12.18
CA GLU A 171 4.76 11.87 -12.32
C GLU A 171 6.20 11.38 -12.16
N GLN A 172 6.41 10.44 -11.23
CA GLN A 172 7.72 9.85 -10.96
C GLN A 172 8.07 8.67 -11.89
N GLY A 173 7.15 8.28 -12.79
CA GLY A 173 7.31 7.10 -13.63
C GLY A 173 7.44 5.80 -12.83
N ILE A 174 6.81 5.73 -11.64
CA ILE A 174 6.81 4.58 -10.75
C ILE A 174 5.54 3.76 -10.99
N ARG A 175 5.71 2.44 -11.13
CA ARG A 175 4.58 1.52 -11.26
C ARG A 175 3.95 1.28 -9.89
N MET A 176 2.64 1.50 -9.79
CA MET A 176 1.85 1.38 -8.56
C MET A 176 0.50 0.75 -8.85
N LEU A 177 0.07 -0.17 -8.00
CA LEU A 177 -1.27 -0.77 -8.01
C LEU A 177 -1.95 -0.55 -6.66
N VAL A 178 -3.23 -0.20 -6.67
CA VAL A 178 -4.07 -0.20 -5.47
C VAL A 178 -4.65 -1.59 -5.30
N ILE A 179 -4.49 -2.20 -4.12
CA ILE A 179 -4.67 -3.66 -3.98
C ILE A 179 -5.81 -4.07 -3.04
N LYS A 180 -6.33 -3.15 -2.22
CA LYS A 180 -7.44 -3.38 -1.30
C LYS A 180 -8.36 -2.16 -1.25
N GLY A 181 -9.06 -1.97 -0.12
CA GLY A 181 -9.95 -0.85 0.08
C GLY A 181 -11.23 -0.95 -0.76
N PRO A 182 -11.87 0.18 -1.08
CA PRO A 182 -13.19 0.21 -1.74
C PRO A 182 -13.23 -0.51 -3.09
N ILE A 183 -12.11 -0.53 -3.82
CA ILE A 183 -11.98 -1.16 -5.14
C ILE A 183 -12.34 -2.65 -5.09
N SER A 184 -11.98 -3.37 -4.01
CA SER A 184 -12.33 -4.78 -3.87
C SER A 184 -13.85 -5.04 -3.95
N ALA A 185 -14.66 -4.10 -3.47
CA ALA A 185 -16.11 -4.21 -3.57
C ALA A 185 -16.61 -3.86 -4.98
N ASP A 186 -15.95 -2.93 -5.67
CA ASP A 186 -16.27 -2.58 -7.07
C ASP A 186 -15.96 -3.73 -8.03
N LEU A 187 -14.94 -4.54 -7.71
CA LEU A 187 -14.64 -5.79 -8.41
C LEU A 187 -15.59 -6.94 -8.03
N GLY A 188 -16.55 -6.71 -7.14
CA GLY A 188 -17.49 -7.73 -6.67
C GLY A 188 -16.87 -8.79 -5.76
N LEU A 189 -15.63 -8.60 -5.29
CA LEU A 189 -14.89 -9.58 -4.48
C LEU A 189 -15.32 -9.61 -3.01
N ARG A 190 -16.07 -8.62 -2.55
CA ARG A 190 -16.64 -8.55 -1.19
C ARG A 190 -17.71 -7.48 -1.10
N THR A 191 -18.46 -7.47 0.00
CA THR A 191 -19.41 -6.38 0.30
C THR A 191 -18.66 -5.05 0.49
N ARG A 192 -19.28 -3.94 0.08
CA ARG A 192 -18.73 -2.57 0.28
C ARG A 192 -18.65 -2.24 1.76
N ARG A 193 -17.50 -1.68 2.17
CA ARG A 193 -17.19 -1.34 3.56
C ARG A 193 -16.42 -0.03 3.64
N TYR A 194 -16.38 0.52 4.84
CA TYR A 194 -15.54 1.66 5.17
C TYR A 194 -14.07 1.23 5.20
N SER A 195 -13.22 1.90 4.40
CA SER A 195 -11.77 1.77 4.47
C SER A 195 -11.23 2.92 5.30
N THR A 196 -10.21 2.66 6.11
CA THR A 196 -9.52 3.69 6.92
C THR A 196 -8.14 4.02 6.38
N ASP A 197 -7.66 3.23 5.43
CA ASP A 197 -6.35 3.25 4.82
C ASP A 197 -6.45 3.02 3.31
N VAL A 198 -5.36 3.38 2.63
CA VAL A 198 -5.11 3.11 1.21
C VAL A 198 -3.96 2.12 1.12
N ASP A 199 -4.24 0.88 0.74
CA ASP A 199 -3.22 -0.15 0.49
C ASP A 199 -2.75 -0.11 -0.96
N ILE A 200 -1.46 0.16 -1.18
CA ILE A 200 -0.83 0.15 -2.50
C ILE A 200 0.40 -0.73 -2.54
N ILE A 201 0.60 -1.45 -3.64
CA ILE A 201 1.88 -2.10 -3.94
C ILE A 201 2.58 -1.34 -5.06
N VAL A 202 3.86 -1.10 -4.89
CA VAL A 202 4.73 -0.43 -5.87
C VAL A 202 5.81 -1.37 -6.34
N GLU A 203 6.44 -1.06 -7.47
CA GLU A 203 7.57 -1.84 -7.93
C GLU A 203 8.68 -1.87 -6.85
N PRO A 204 9.14 -3.07 -6.43
CA PRO A 204 9.92 -3.22 -5.20
C PRO A 204 11.15 -2.32 -5.11
N THR A 205 11.85 -2.15 -6.24
CA THR A 205 13.10 -1.38 -6.33
C THR A 205 12.90 0.13 -6.19
N ARG A 206 11.67 0.64 -6.33
CA ARG A 206 11.34 2.08 -6.29
C ARG A 206 10.46 2.47 -5.11
N ALA A 207 10.22 1.55 -4.17
CA ALA A 207 9.34 1.82 -3.02
C ALA A 207 9.83 2.99 -2.16
N ARG A 208 11.15 3.11 -1.98
CA ARG A 208 11.75 4.22 -1.25
C ARG A 208 11.52 5.55 -1.98
N ASP A 209 11.80 5.60 -3.28
CA ASP A 209 11.61 6.80 -4.10
C ASP A 209 10.14 7.27 -4.07
N PHE A 210 9.20 6.32 -4.08
CA PHE A 210 7.79 6.63 -3.99
C PHE A 210 7.39 7.25 -2.62
N ILE A 211 7.93 6.71 -1.53
CA ILE A 211 7.73 7.29 -0.19
C ILE A 211 8.34 8.70 -0.10
N GLU A 212 9.54 8.89 -0.65
CA GLU A 212 10.20 10.20 -0.70
C GLU A 212 9.39 11.21 -1.55
N ALA A 213 8.77 10.75 -2.64
CA ALA A 213 7.90 11.59 -3.47
C ALA A 213 6.60 11.98 -2.73
N LEU A 214 5.97 11.05 -2.01
CA LEU A 214 4.80 11.36 -1.18
C LEU A 214 5.13 12.32 -0.02
N ALA A 215 6.36 12.31 0.47
CA ALA A 215 6.81 13.25 1.51
C ALA A 215 6.77 14.72 1.07
N VAL A 216 6.90 15.00 -0.24
CA VAL A 216 6.72 16.36 -0.79
C VAL A 216 5.29 16.88 -0.54
N TYR A 217 4.32 15.98 -0.44
CA TYR A 217 2.91 16.28 -0.16
C TYR A 217 2.56 16.15 1.34
N GLY A 218 3.56 16.11 2.22
CA GLY A 218 3.35 16.08 3.67
C GLY A 218 3.11 14.70 4.28
N TRP A 219 3.15 13.63 3.49
CA TRP A 219 3.02 12.26 4.01
C TRP A 219 4.34 11.78 4.62
N THR A 220 4.33 11.40 5.88
CA THR A 220 5.54 10.99 6.60
C THR A 220 5.43 9.56 7.09
N PRO A 221 6.54 8.78 7.12
CA PRO A 221 6.51 7.44 7.68
C PRO A 221 6.06 7.43 9.14
N ARG A 222 5.05 6.60 9.44
CA ARG A 222 4.64 6.32 10.81
C ARG A 222 5.82 5.71 11.57
N PRO A 223 6.18 6.22 12.76
CA PRO A 223 7.18 5.57 13.61
C PRO A 223 6.80 4.12 13.87
N TRP A 224 7.78 3.23 13.74
CA TRP A 224 7.57 1.78 13.85
C TRP A 224 8.54 1.16 14.86
N PRO A 225 8.10 0.24 15.74
CA PRO A 225 8.99 -0.42 16.68
C PRO A 225 9.93 -1.40 15.98
N ASP A 226 11.20 -1.42 16.37
CA ASP A 226 12.18 -2.40 15.88
C ASP A 226 12.03 -3.75 16.60
N PHE A 227 10.89 -4.40 16.40
CA PHE A 227 10.60 -5.70 17.00
C PHE A 227 10.82 -6.84 16.00
N PRO A 228 11.31 -8.01 16.44
CA PRO A 228 11.40 -9.19 15.59
C PRO A 228 10.04 -9.57 15.07
N LYS A 229 9.95 -9.75 13.75
CA LYS A 229 8.76 -10.24 13.05
C LYS A 229 9.07 -11.60 12.43
N LEU A 230 8.05 -12.43 12.28
CA LEU A 230 8.17 -13.72 11.61
C LEU A 230 8.28 -13.55 10.09
N LEU A 231 7.51 -12.60 9.56
CA LEU A 231 7.58 -12.15 8.18
C LEU A 231 8.33 -10.83 8.15
N GLU A 232 9.07 -10.59 7.06
CA GLU A 232 9.71 -9.30 6.83
C GLU A 232 8.65 -8.17 6.84
N GLN A 233 9.11 -6.95 7.09
CA GLN A 233 8.23 -5.80 6.99
C GLN A 233 7.88 -5.58 5.53
N HIS A 234 6.62 -5.79 5.16
CA HIS A 234 6.13 -5.72 3.77
C HIS A 234 5.64 -4.33 3.37
N SER A 235 5.25 -3.50 4.35
CA SER A 235 4.76 -2.15 4.09
C SER A 235 5.40 -1.07 4.96
N ARG A 236 5.31 0.16 4.48
CA ARG A 236 5.51 1.39 5.25
C ARG A 236 4.19 2.17 5.28
N THR A 237 3.61 2.30 6.48
CA THR A 237 2.47 3.17 6.72
C THR A 237 2.94 4.62 6.72
N LEU A 238 2.27 5.46 5.94
CA LEU A 238 2.46 6.90 5.89
C LEU A 238 1.25 7.60 6.52
N ILE A 239 1.54 8.66 7.25
CA ILE A 239 0.56 9.49 7.97
C ILE A 239 0.68 10.93 7.54
N HIS A 240 -0.42 11.67 7.64
CA HIS A 240 -0.45 13.11 7.40
C HIS A 240 -1.39 13.79 8.40
N GLU A 241 -0.97 14.91 9.01
CA GLU A 241 -1.71 15.58 10.10
C GLU A 241 -3.11 16.08 9.68
N SER A 242 -3.25 16.59 8.46
CA SER A 242 -4.51 17.09 7.91
C SER A 242 -5.38 16.06 7.18
N TRP A 243 -4.94 14.79 7.07
CA TRP A 243 -5.71 13.75 6.38
C TRP A 243 -6.29 12.74 7.36
N PRO A 244 -7.52 12.27 7.14
CA PRO A 244 -8.21 11.37 8.08
C PRO A 244 -7.85 9.89 7.88
N ASN A 245 -6.92 9.57 6.99
CA ASN A 245 -6.54 8.21 6.61
C ASN A 245 -5.02 8.05 6.48
N ASP A 246 -4.58 6.80 6.50
CA ASP A 246 -3.20 6.41 6.25
C ASP A 246 -3.01 5.91 4.80
N ILE A 247 -1.75 5.85 4.35
CA ILE A 247 -1.35 5.16 3.11
C ILE A 247 -0.35 4.07 3.46
N ASP A 248 -0.66 2.82 3.14
CA ASP A 248 0.26 1.70 3.29
C ASP A 248 0.97 1.39 1.98
N VAL A 249 2.27 1.68 1.93
CA VAL A 249 3.14 1.43 0.77
C VAL A 249 3.80 0.06 0.89
N HIS A 250 3.34 -0.90 0.11
CA HIS A 250 3.85 -2.26 0.03
C HIS A 250 4.91 -2.39 -1.07
N HIS A 251 6.01 -3.09 -0.78
CA HIS A 251 7.07 -3.40 -1.78
C HIS A 251 7.17 -4.90 -2.08
N TYR A 252 6.45 -5.72 -1.33
CA TYR A 252 6.09 -7.09 -1.67
C TYR A 252 4.79 -7.42 -0.92
N TRP A 253 4.14 -8.53 -1.28
CA TRP A 253 2.94 -8.98 -0.59
C TRP A 253 3.21 -10.27 0.19
N PRO A 254 2.94 -10.33 1.51
CA PRO A 254 3.14 -11.54 2.27
C PRO A 254 2.34 -12.72 1.70
N GLY A 255 3.02 -13.84 1.52
CA GLY A 255 2.44 -15.05 0.94
C GLY A 255 2.88 -15.28 -0.51
N PHE A 256 3.32 -14.24 -1.22
CA PHE A 256 4.12 -14.41 -2.45
C PHE A 256 5.54 -14.77 -2.02
N LEU A 257 5.94 -16.03 -2.21
CA LEU A 257 7.26 -16.52 -1.79
C LEU A 257 8.33 -16.39 -2.87
N GLY A 258 7.91 -16.10 -4.10
CA GLY A 258 8.79 -15.86 -5.23
C GLY A 258 9.53 -14.52 -5.12
N ASP A 259 10.35 -14.24 -6.13
CA ASP A 259 11.00 -12.94 -6.27
C ASP A 259 9.94 -11.81 -6.32
N SER A 260 10.13 -10.77 -5.50
CA SER A 260 9.14 -9.71 -5.34
C SER A 260 8.94 -8.89 -6.60
N GLN A 261 9.99 -8.71 -7.42
CA GLN A 261 9.90 -7.99 -8.69
C GLN A 261 9.07 -8.79 -9.68
N SER A 262 9.33 -10.09 -9.78
CA SER A 262 8.58 -11.02 -10.64
C SER A 262 7.11 -11.12 -10.23
N ALA A 263 6.82 -11.20 -8.93
CA ALA A 263 5.45 -11.22 -8.43
C ALA A 263 4.70 -9.90 -8.71
N PHE A 264 5.36 -8.76 -8.53
CA PHE A 264 4.80 -7.46 -8.89
C PHE A 264 4.56 -7.34 -10.40
N ASP A 265 5.53 -7.73 -11.23
CA ASP A 265 5.44 -7.65 -12.69
C ASP A 265 4.27 -8.48 -13.22
N ARG A 266 3.98 -9.61 -12.57
CA ARG A 266 2.81 -10.43 -12.86
C ARG A 266 1.49 -9.69 -12.60
N LEU A 267 1.31 -9.11 -11.42
CA LEU A 267 0.13 -8.30 -11.11
C LEU A 267 0.01 -7.09 -12.05
N TRP A 268 1.16 -6.49 -12.39
CA TRP A 268 1.23 -5.32 -13.26
C TRP A 268 0.83 -5.62 -14.71
N LEU A 269 1.19 -6.80 -15.21
CA LEU A 269 0.91 -7.23 -16.58
C LEU A 269 -0.60 -7.32 -16.85
N HIS A 270 -1.37 -7.84 -15.88
CA HIS A 270 -2.80 -8.06 -15.99
C HIS A 270 -3.65 -6.94 -15.37
N ARG A 271 -3.03 -5.86 -14.90
CA ARG A 271 -3.74 -4.76 -14.23
C ARG A 271 -4.88 -4.20 -15.08
N ILE A 272 -5.92 -3.76 -14.40
CA ILE A 272 -7.06 -3.04 -14.98
C ILE A 272 -7.11 -1.62 -14.42
N GLN A 273 -7.97 -0.79 -15.01
CA GLN A 273 -8.21 0.56 -14.53
C GLN A 273 -9.63 0.71 -14.01
N VAL A 274 -9.74 1.27 -12.81
CA VAL A 274 -11.02 1.63 -12.17
C VAL A 274 -11.05 3.12 -11.89
N SER A 275 -12.23 3.72 -11.81
CA SER A 275 -12.36 5.16 -11.53
C SER A 275 -12.56 5.39 -10.03
N VAL A 276 -11.64 6.12 -9.38
CA VAL A 276 -11.77 6.57 -7.99
C VAL A 276 -11.58 8.08 -7.94
N ALA A 277 -12.50 8.78 -7.27
CA ALA A 277 -12.52 10.25 -7.23
C ALA A 277 -12.44 10.92 -8.63
N GLY A 278 -12.98 10.27 -9.66
CA GLY A 278 -12.94 10.76 -11.05
C GLY A 278 -11.61 10.53 -11.78
N HIS A 279 -10.64 9.84 -11.16
CA HIS A 279 -9.34 9.54 -11.76
C HIS A 279 -9.18 8.05 -12.07
N PRO A 280 -8.50 7.68 -13.18
CA PRO A 280 -8.18 6.30 -13.49
C PRO A 280 -7.09 5.80 -12.53
N ILE A 281 -7.37 4.72 -11.82
CA ILE A 281 -6.50 4.06 -10.85
C ILE A 281 -6.14 2.68 -11.37
N ASP A 282 -4.85 2.37 -11.39
CA ASP A 282 -4.33 1.06 -11.74
C ASP A 282 -4.49 0.11 -10.53
N THR A 283 -5.11 -1.05 -10.74
CA THR A 283 -5.37 -2.11 -9.74
C THR A 283 -5.10 -3.47 -10.37
N PRO A 284 -4.75 -4.53 -9.63
CA PRO A 284 -4.77 -5.88 -10.20
C PRO A 284 -6.15 -6.19 -10.76
N ASP A 285 -6.21 -7.13 -11.71
CA ASP A 285 -7.47 -7.71 -12.16
C ASP A 285 -8.14 -8.52 -11.05
N ILE A 286 -9.30 -9.10 -11.37
CA ILE A 286 -10.10 -9.86 -10.41
C ILE A 286 -9.29 -11.03 -9.82
N ALA A 287 -8.50 -11.75 -10.64
CA ALA A 287 -7.69 -12.88 -10.20
C ALA A 287 -6.58 -12.44 -9.23
N GLY A 288 -5.79 -11.44 -9.62
CA GLY A 288 -4.72 -10.89 -8.78
C GLY A 288 -5.24 -10.27 -7.49
N SER A 289 -6.33 -9.51 -7.56
CA SER A 289 -6.98 -8.91 -6.37
C SER A 289 -7.55 -9.98 -5.44
N ALA A 290 -8.16 -11.03 -5.97
CA ALA A 290 -8.67 -12.15 -5.16
C ALA A 290 -7.55 -12.86 -4.41
N LEU A 291 -6.42 -13.14 -5.09
CA LEU A 291 -5.27 -13.79 -4.46
C LEU A 291 -4.66 -12.92 -3.35
N VAL A 292 -4.51 -11.60 -3.58
CA VAL A 292 -4.07 -10.64 -2.55
C VAL A 292 -4.98 -10.67 -1.33
N LEU A 293 -6.30 -10.60 -1.52
CA LEU A 293 -7.29 -10.60 -0.44
C LEU A 293 -7.31 -11.93 0.33
N ALA A 294 -7.19 -13.06 -0.36
CA ALA A 294 -7.10 -14.36 0.29
C ALA A 294 -5.87 -14.45 1.18
N LEU A 295 -4.70 -14.05 0.67
CA LEU A 295 -3.46 -14.02 1.46
C LEU A 295 -3.52 -13.04 2.62
N HIS A 296 -4.20 -11.90 2.48
CA HIS A 296 -4.46 -10.99 3.60
C HIS A 296 -5.14 -11.70 4.76
N SER A 297 -6.22 -12.44 4.48
CA SER A 297 -6.97 -13.15 5.50
C SER A 297 -6.24 -14.37 6.06
N LEU A 298 -5.51 -15.11 5.22
CA LEU A 298 -4.82 -16.33 5.66
C LEU A 298 -3.53 -16.04 6.45
N ARG A 299 -2.93 -14.86 6.30
CA ARG A 299 -1.65 -14.51 6.94
C ARG A 299 -1.71 -14.53 8.47
N GLU A 300 -2.86 -14.20 9.04
CA GLU A 300 -3.06 -14.02 10.49
C GLU A 300 -4.24 -14.87 11.01
N GLU A 301 -4.63 -15.93 10.28
CA GLU A 301 -5.81 -16.74 10.58
C GLU A 301 -5.82 -17.36 11.99
N GLY A 302 -4.65 -17.72 12.53
CA GLY A 302 -4.51 -18.27 13.88
C GLY A 302 -4.50 -17.22 14.99
N GLN A 303 -4.46 -15.93 14.64
CA GLN A 303 -4.49 -14.82 15.61
C GLN A 303 -5.91 -14.31 15.86
N VAL A 304 -6.86 -14.75 15.05
CA VAL A 304 -8.24 -14.29 15.06
C VAL A 304 -9.17 -15.47 15.26
N SER A 305 -10.35 -15.22 15.83
CA SER A 305 -11.40 -16.22 15.89
C SER A 305 -12.01 -16.48 14.52
N ASP A 306 -12.64 -17.64 14.33
CA ASP A 306 -13.31 -18.01 13.08
C ASP A 306 -14.44 -17.04 12.71
N ASP A 307 -15.09 -16.42 13.70
CA ASP A 307 -16.14 -15.41 13.54
C ASP A 307 -15.60 -13.97 13.38
N SER A 308 -14.28 -13.81 13.31
CA SER A 308 -13.67 -12.50 13.13
C SER A 308 -14.05 -11.86 11.79
N ARG A 309 -13.94 -10.53 11.73
CA ARG A 309 -14.17 -9.75 10.51
C ARG A 309 -13.34 -10.28 9.33
N GLN A 310 -12.07 -10.60 9.59
CA GLN A 310 -11.10 -11.06 8.60
C GLN A 310 -11.49 -12.40 7.96
N MET A 311 -11.96 -13.35 8.77
CA MET A 311 -12.39 -14.66 8.27
C MET A 311 -13.79 -14.62 7.64
N THR A 312 -14.65 -13.70 8.09
CA THR A 312 -15.89 -13.37 7.38
C THR A 312 -15.60 -12.83 5.98
N GLU A 313 -14.61 -11.92 5.85
CA GLU A 313 -14.19 -11.37 4.55
C GLU A 313 -13.60 -12.43 3.62
N TYR A 314 -12.83 -13.38 4.17
CA TYR A 314 -12.35 -14.53 3.42
C TYR A 314 -13.49 -15.38 2.87
N THR A 315 -14.50 -15.65 3.69
CA THR A 315 -15.67 -16.45 3.29
C THR A 315 -16.48 -15.73 2.22
N GLU A 316 -16.73 -14.43 2.38
CA GLU A 316 -17.40 -13.60 1.36
C GLU A 316 -16.66 -13.62 0.01
N LEU A 317 -15.32 -13.55 0.04
CA LEU A 317 -14.48 -13.64 -1.15
C LEU A 317 -14.67 -14.97 -1.89
N VAL A 318 -14.57 -16.09 -1.17
CA VAL A 318 -14.74 -17.42 -1.75
C VAL A 318 -16.14 -17.56 -2.38
N GLU A 319 -17.18 -17.15 -1.67
CA GLU A 319 -18.56 -17.23 -2.17
C GLU A 319 -18.84 -16.26 -3.33
N ALA A 320 -18.19 -15.09 -3.38
CA ALA A 320 -18.24 -14.20 -4.52
C ALA A 320 -17.64 -14.84 -5.78
N LEU A 321 -16.47 -15.46 -5.66
CA LEU A 321 -15.79 -16.11 -6.78
C LEU A 321 -16.57 -17.32 -7.30
N LYS A 322 -17.15 -18.13 -6.42
CA LYS A 322 -18.03 -19.25 -6.82
C LYS A 322 -19.25 -18.78 -7.60
N ARG A 323 -19.87 -17.66 -7.19
CA ARG A 323 -21.01 -17.06 -7.92
C ARG A 323 -20.59 -16.55 -9.30
N MET A 324 -19.43 -15.92 -9.43
CA MET A 324 -18.90 -15.47 -10.72
C MET A 324 -18.67 -16.66 -11.66
N GLN A 325 -18.05 -17.73 -11.18
CA GLN A 325 -17.81 -18.96 -11.97
C GLN A 325 -19.10 -19.64 -12.43
N GLY A 326 -20.12 -19.71 -11.56
CA GLY A 326 -21.42 -20.29 -11.92
C GLY A 326 -22.12 -19.52 -13.04
N THR A 327 -21.90 -18.21 -13.12
CA THR A 327 -22.48 -17.34 -14.17
C THR A 327 -21.76 -17.52 -15.52
N ASP A 328 -20.44 -17.71 -15.50
CA ASP A 328 -19.63 -17.92 -16.72
C ASP A 328 -19.94 -19.27 -17.41
N SER A 329 -20.32 -20.29 -16.63
CA SER A 329 -20.63 -21.63 -17.15
C SER A 329 -21.95 -21.71 -17.94
N GLU A 330 -22.85 -20.73 -17.81
CA GLU A 330 -24.13 -20.71 -18.56
C GLU A 330 -23.99 -20.11 -19.97
N TYR A 331 -22.87 -19.41 -20.29
CA TYR A 331 -22.79 -18.56 -21.49
C TYR A 331 -21.75 -18.97 -22.56
N ILE A 332 -20.84 -19.92 -22.29
CA ILE A 332 -19.75 -20.23 -23.23
C ILE A 332 -19.94 -21.61 -23.86
N ALA A 333 -20.57 -21.63 -25.04
CA ALA A 333 -20.56 -22.79 -25.94
C ALA A 333 -19.43 -22.72 -27.00
N GLU A 334 -18.94 -21.57 -27.43
CA GLU A 334 -18.02 -21.50 -28.59
C GLU A 334 -17.10 -20.26 -28.55
N ALA A 335 -15.91 -20.36 -27.96
CA ALA A 335 -14.75 -19.48 -28.25
C ALA A 335 -13.49 -20.05 -27.59
N ARG A 336 -12.29 -19.75 -28.14
CA ARG A 336 -10.97 -20.13 -27.60
C ARG A 336 -10.99 -20.13 -26.06
N ALA A 337 -10.54 -21.24 -25.45
CA ALA A 337 -10.57 -21.46 -24.01
C ALA A 337 -9.82 -20.37 -23.24
N THR A 338 -10.49 -19.27 -22.95
CA THR A 338 -10.07 -18.32 -21.92
C THR A 338 -10.06 -19.11 -20.61
N PRO A 339 -8.94 -19.14 -19.88
CA PRO A 339 -8.90 -19.82 -18.59
C PRO A 339 -10.03 -19.31 -17.70
N SER A 340 -10.73 -20.19 -17.00
CA SER A 340 -11.73 -19.79 -16.00
C SER A 340 -11.07 -18.88 -14.96
N LEU A 341 -11.86 -18.07 -14.25
CA LEU A 341 -11.33 -17.22 -13.18
C LEU A 341 -10.56 -18.03 -12.11
N SER A 342 -11.04 -19.23 -11.74
CA SER A 342 -10.31 -20.14 -10.84
C SER A 342 -8.94 -20.54 -11.39
N GLU A 343 -8.87 -20.83 -12.69
CA GLU A 343 -7.63 -21.24 -13.35
C GLU A 343 -6.64 -20.07 -13.44
N GLN A 344 -7.11 -18.85 -13.70
CA GLN A 344 -6.28 -17.64 -13.65
C GLN A 344 -5.70 -17.42 -12.25
N ILE A 345 -6.52 -17.57 -11.20
CA ILE A 345 -6.05 -17.49 -9.80
C ILE A 345 -4.99 -18.56 -9.49
N LEU A 346 -5.17 -19.79 -9.98
CA LEU A 346 -4.18 -20.86 -9.81
C LEU A 346 -2.87 -20.51 -10.53
N GLN A 347 -2.95 -20.05 -11.77
CA GLN A 347 -1.79 -19.61 -12.54
C GLN A 347 -1.07 -18.45 -11.86
N ASP A 348 -1.81 -17.52 -11.26
CA ASP A 348 -1.26 -16.44 -10.46
C ASP A 348 -0.53 -16.96 -9.23
N ALA A 349 -1.15 -17.87 -8.49
CA ALA A 349 -0.53 -18.48 -7.33
C ALA A 349 0.74 -19.28 -7.69
N VAL A 350 0.80 -19.91 -8.86
CA VAL A 350 2.03 -20.55 -9.37
C VAL A 350 3.07 -19.49 -9.71
N GLY A 351 2.69 -18.44 -10.44
CA GLY A 351 3.60 -17.39 -10.88
C GLY A 351 4.21 -16.55 -9.75
N THR A 352 3.52 -16.44 -8.62
CA THR A 352 3.99 -15.73 -7.41
C THR A 352 4.59 -16.66 -6.35
N ASP A 353 4.72 -17.96 -6.65
CA ASP A 353 5.10 -19.03 -5.71
C ASP A 353 4.29 -18.96 -4.39
N SER A 354 2.98 -18.80 -4.51
CA SER A 354 2.05 -18.73 -3.39
C SER A 354 1.05 -19.88 -3.37
N THR A 355 1.27 -20.94 -4.14
CA THR A 355 0.39 -22.13 -4.14
C THR A 355 0.23 -22.73 -2.74
N GLN A 356 1.32 -22.81 -1.96
CA GLN A 356 1.29 -23.38 -0.61
C GLN A 356 0.75 -22.40 0.44
N THR A 357 0.95 -21.09 0.26
CA THR A 357 0.47 -20.05 1.19
C THR A 357 -1.02 -19.76 0.97
N ALA A 358 -1.49 -19.84 -0.28
CA ALA A 358 -2.89 -19.77 -0.68
C ALA A 358 -3.56 -21.16 -0.75
N ARG A 359 -2.94 -22.22 -0.24
CA ARG A 359 -3.40 -23.60 -0.41
C ARG A 359 -4.87 -23.79 -0.01
N ARG A 360 -5.26 -23.23 1.14
CA ARG A 360 -6.65 -23.33 1.63
C ARG A 360 -7.63 -22.67 0.66
N PHE A 361 -7.28 -21.48 0.18
CA PHE A 361 -8.06 -20.73 -0.80
C PHE A 361 -8.22 -21.48 -2.12
N LEU A 362 -7.14 -22.05 -2.65
CA LEU A 362 -7.19 -22.84 -3.89
C LEU A 362 -8.07 -24.09 -3.74
N ILE A 363 -8.01 -24.78 -2.60
CA ILE A 363 -8.89 -25.93 -2.29
C ILE A 363 -10.36 -25.49 -2.19
N ASP A 364 -10.63 -24.36 -1.54
CA ASP A 364 -11.98 -23.82 -1.42
C ASP A 364 -12.58 -23.39 -2.77
N LEU A 365 -11.72 -23.13 -3.78
CA LEU A 365 -12.08 -22.90 -5.19
C LEU A 365 -12.13 -24.19 -6.03
N GLY A 366 -11.90 -25.37 -5.43
CA GLY A 366 -12.02 -26.67 -6.09
C GLY A 366 -10.72 -27.22 -6.70
N HIS A 367 -9.57 -26.59 -6.46
CA HIS A 367 -8.28 -27.10 -6.95
C HIS A 367 -7.69 -28.13 -6.00
N ASP A 368 -7.09 -29.19 -6.56
CA ASP A 368 -6.28 -30.13 -5.76
C ASP A 368 -4.85 -29.59 -5.62
N VAL A 369 -4.49 -29.16 -4.42
CA VAL A 369 -3.16 -28.65 -4.09
C VAL A 369 -2.52 -29.58 -3.04
N PRO A 370 -1.56 -30.42 -3.44
CA PRO A 370 -0.84 -31.27 -2.50
C PRO A 370 -0.14 -30.46 -1.42
N LEU A 371 -0.15 -30.96 -0.18
CA LEU A 371 0.56 -30.33 0.93
C LEU A 371 2.06 -30.63 0.81
N VAL A 372 2.90 -29.59 0.80
CA VAL A 372 4.35 -29.76 0.96
C VAL A 372 4.66 -29.88 2.46
N PRO A 373 5.23 -30.99 2.97
CA PRO A 373 5.54 -31.15 4.39
C PRO A 373 6.64 -30.17 4.83
N ASN A 374 6.71 -29.84 6.14
CA ASN A 374 7.70 -28.87 6.63
C ASN A 374 9.16 -29.31 6.40
N SER A 375 9.42 -30.62 6.35
CA SER A 375 10.74 -31.18 6.04
C SER A 375 11.24 -30.84 4.64
N ALA A 376 10.33 -30.59 3.69
CA ALA A 376 10.64 -30.20 2.31
C ALA A 376 10.28 -28.73 2.02
N ALA A 377 9.74 -28.00 3.00
CA ALA A 377 9.32 -26.62 2.83
C ALA A 377 10.51 -25.66 2.85
N SER A 378 10.48 -24.66 1.97
CA SER A 378 11.42 -23.55 2.01
C SER A 378 11.28 -22.76 3.32
N GLU A 379 12.35 -22.10 3.75
CA GLU A 379 12.32 -21.30 4.98
C GLU A 379 11.23 -20.19 4.95
N PRO A 380 11.00 -19.47 3.85
CA PRO A 380 9.87 -18.53 3.74
C PRO A 380 8.50 -19.19 3.95
N LEU A 381 8.28 -20.38 3.39
CA LEU A 381 7.02 -21.11 3.58
C LEU A 381 6.84 -21.56 5.03
N ARG A 382 7.92 -21.98 5.69
CA ARG A 382 7.92 -22.33 7.11
C ARG A 382 7.57 -21.11 7.97
N LEU A 383 8.21 -19.96 7.71
CA LEU A 383 7.90 -18.71 8.43
C LEU A 383 6.46 -18.22 8.19
N TRP A 384 5.93 -18.37 6.97
CA TRP A 384 4.52 -18.14 6.68
C TRP A 384 3.60 -19.00 7.54
N ARG A 385 3.83 -20.32 7.58
CA ARG A 385 3.03 -21.25 8.37
C ARG A 385 3.08 -20.93 9.86
N LEU A 386 4.27 -20.58 10.36
CA LEU A 386 4.43 -20.15 11.75
C LEU A 386 3.67 -18.84 12.00
N ASN A 387 3.75 -17.85 11.10
CA ASN A 387 3.02 -16.60 11.26
C ASN A 387 1.49 -16.78 11.23
N ALA A 388 1.01 -17.58 10.28
CA ALA A 388 -0.41 -17.87 10.11
C ALA A 388 -1.00 -18.61 11.31
N LYS A 389 -0.21 -19.39 12.05
CA LYS A 389 -0.67 -20.15 13.22
C LYS A 389 -0.25 -19.57 14.57
N ALA A 390 0.71 -18.66 14.60
CA ALA A 390 1.17 -18.06 15.84
C ALA A 390 0.05 -17.21 16.43
N GLU A 391 -0.38 -17.52 17.65
CA GLU A 391 -1.46 -16.79 18.33
C GLU A 391 -0.96 -15.50 18.98
N HIS A 392 0.36 -15.31 19.07
CA HIS A 392 0.93 -14.16 19.79
C HIS A 392 2.19 -13.58 19.13
N ALA A 393 2.31 -12.25 19.14
CA ALA A 393 3.50 -11.51 18.69
C ALA A 393 4.81 -11.88 19.44
N MET A 394 4.73 -12.66 20.52
CA MET A 394 5.89 -13.11 21.28
C MET A 394 6.64 -14.25 20.56
N THR A 395 5.96 -14.92 19.63
CA THR A 395 6.52 -16.01 18.83
C THR A 395 7.70 -15.53 17.98
N GLY A 396 7.64 -14.32 17.41
CA GLY A 396 8.77 -13.73 16.68
C GLY A 396 10.00 -13.48 17.57
N TRP A 397 9.80 -12.97 18.78
CA TRP A 397 10.87 -12.78 19.76
C TRP A 397 11.49 -14.10 20.21
N MET A 398 10.66 -15.11 20.47
CA MET A 398 11.13 -16.42 20.88
C MET A 398 11.91 -17.13 19.77
N LEU A 399 11.46 -17.04 18.52
CA LEU A 399 12.19 -17.58 17.39
C LEU A 399 13.56 -16.90 17.25
N LYS A 400 13.62 -15.57 17.37
CA LYS A 400 14.89 -14.83 17.36
C LYS A 400 15.82 -15.29 18.48
N LEU A 401 15.30 -15.46 19.70
CA LEU A 401 16.08 -15.94 20.84
C LEU A 401 16.58 -17.39 20.66
N GLN A 402 15.78 -18.26 20.04
CA GLN A 402 16.13 -19.65 19.75
C GLN A 402 17.27 -19.73 18.73
N ARG A 403 17.21 -18.91 17.67
CA ARG A 403 18.19 -18.89 16.57
C ARG A 403 19.48 -18.13 16.86
N ALA A 404 19.46 -17.22 17.85
CA ALA A 404 20.62 -16.38 18.14
C ALA A 404 21.79 -17.16 18.78
N PRO A 405 23.05 -16.78 18.49
CA PRO A 405 24.23 -17.26 19.21
C PRO A 405 24.10 -17.04 20.73
N LEU A 406 24.68 -17.92 21.55
CA LEU A 406 24.54 -17.89 23.02
C LEU A 406 24.91 -16.53 23.64
N LEU A 407 25.90 -15.84 23.07
CA LEU A 407 26.37 -14.54 23.55
C LEU A 407 25.39 -13.38 23.24
N GLU A 408 24.54 -13.51 22.23
CA GLU A 408 23.56 -12.49 21.85
C GLU A 408 22.23 -12.64 22.59
N LYS A 409 21.94 -13.83 23.12
CA LYS A 409 20.68 -14.13 23.81
C LYS A 409 20.35 -13.18 24.97
N PRO A 410 21.29 -12.82 25.87
CA PRO A 410 21.01 -11.86 26.94
C PRO A 410 20.57 -10.50 26.41
N GLY A 411 21.20 -10.00 25.33
CA GLY A 411 20.85 -8.73 24.71
C GLY A 411 19.45 -8.74 24.08
N ILE A 412 19.09 -9.85 23.41
CA ILE A 412 17.75 -10.04 22.83
C ILE A 412 16.69 -10.10 23.94
N ALA A 413 16.94 -10.87 25.00
CA ALA A 413 16.04 -10.94 26.14
C ALA A 413 15.88 -9.58 26.83
N ALA A 414 16.97 -8.84 27.03
CA ALA A 414 16.93 -7.49 27.59
C ALA A 414 16.07 -6.56 26.72
N ARG A 415 16.23 -6.56 25.40
CA ARG A 415 15.38 -5.76 24.49
C ARG A 415 13.90 -6.16 24.53
N ALA A 416 13.59 -7.44 24.76
CA ALA A 416 12.20 -7.90 24.84
C ALA A 416 11.47 -7.35 26.09
N PHE A 417 12.17 -7.27 27.22
CA PHE A 417 11.62 -6.76 28.49
C PHE A 417 11.78 -5.25 28.67
N PHE A 418 12.82 -4.67 28.08
CA PHE A 418 13.17 -3.25 28.17
C PHE A 418 13.27 -2.64 26.76
N PRO A 419 12.13 -2.46 26.06
CA PRO A 419 12.11 -1.82 24.75
C PRO A 419 12.58 -0.36 24.83
N ALA A 420 13.14 0.16 23.74
CA ALA A 420 13.55 1.55 23.67
C ALA A 420 12.33 2.49 23.80
N ARG A 421 12.56 3.73 24.25
CA ARG A 421 11.50 4.74 24.32
C ARG A 421 10.83 4.95 22.95
N ALA A 422 11.63 5.02 21.88
CA ALA A 422 11.13 5.13 20.52
C ALA A 422 10.23 3.95 20.11
N ASP A 423 10.55 2.73 20.54
CA ASP A 423 9.70 1.55 20.29
C ASP A 423 8.38 1.64 21.05
N LEU A 424 8.41 2.12 22.31
CA LEU A 424 7.20 2.32 23.10
C LEU A 424 6.31 3.43 22.53
N GLU A 425 6.89 4.55 22.11
CA GLU A 425 6.17 5.65 21.46
C GLU A 425 5.59 5.26 20.09
N ALA A 426 6.23 4.33 19.38
CA ALA A 426 5.73 3.79 18.13
C ALA A 426 4.50 2.89 18.32
N ILE A 427 4.41 2.16 19.45
CA ILE A 427 3.33 1.19 19.72
C ILE A 427 2.17 1.81 20.51
N ASP A 428 2.45 2.80 21.35
CA ASP A 428 1.47 3.37 22.27
C ASP A 428 1.20 4.85 21.89
N PRO A 429 0.11 5.11 21.14
CA PRO A 429 -0.30 6.47 20.80
C PRO A 429 -0.54 7.34 22.03
N ASP A 430 -0.99 6.77 23.15
CA ASP A 430 -1.22 7.52 24.39
C ASP A 430 0.11 8.03 24.96
N LEU A 431 1.17 7.22 24.86
CA LEU A 431 2.52 7.65 25.27
C LEU A 431 3.03 8.77 24.36
N ARG A 432 2.85 8.61 23.05
CA ARG A 432 3.25 9.63 22.06
C ARG A 432 2.53 10.97 22.28
N ASN A 433 1.25 10.90 22.66
CA ASN A 433 0.42 12.08 22.92
C ASN A 433 0.56 12.59 24.36
N GLY A 434 1.40 11.96 25.20
CA GLY A 434 1.64 12.35 26.59
C GLY A 434 0.49 12.04 27.56
N ALA A 435 -0.50 11.23 27.15
CA ALA A 435 -1.64 10.84 27.98
C ALA A 435 -1.26 9.80 29.07
N ILE A 436 -0.18 9.04 28.86
CA ILE A 436 0.36 8.12 29.87
C ILE A 436 1.87 8.34 30.07
N SER A 437 2.36 7.90 31.23
CA SER A 437 3.79 7.89 31.52
C SER A 437 4.50 6.71 30.85
N LEU A 438 5.81 6.87 30.60
CA LEU A 438 6.69 5.81 30.08
C LEU A 438 6.63 4.52 30.93
N ARG A 439 6.54 4.67 32.26
CA ARG A 439 6.44 3.52 33.20
C ARG A 439 5.15 2.75 32.99
N GLN A 440 4.03 3.42 32.75
CA GLN A 440 2.74 2.77 32.48
C GLN A 440 2.75 2.04 31.14
N ALA A 441 3.27 2.65 30.08
CA ALA A 441 3.44 2.01 28.77
C ALA A 441 4.32 0.74 28.87
N TRP A 442 5.42 0.84 29.61
CA TRP A 442 6.32 -0.28 29.87
C TRP A 442 5.60 -1.42 30.62
N TRP A 443 4.87 -1.13 31.70
CA TRP A 443 4.12 -2.16 32.44
C TRP A 443 3.05 -2.84 31.58
N ARG A 444 2.29 -2.08 30.76
CA ARG A 444 1.33 -2.64 29.80
C ARG A 444 2.01 -3.60 28.83
N ARG A 445 3.22 -3.27 28.36
CA ARG A 445 3.99 -4.12 27.44
C ARG A 445 4.48 -5.41 28.11
N VAL A 446 5.08 -5.31 29.30
CA VAL A 446 5.61 -6.46 30.03
C VAL A 446 4.48 -7.42 30.40
N SER A 447 3.35 -6.90 30.88
CA SER A 447 2.17 -7.72 31.21
C SER A 447 1.70 -8.53 29.99
N ARG A 448 1.48 -7.87 28.84
CA ARG A 448 1.10 -8.56 27.58
C ARG A 448 2.16 -9.57 27.14
N GLY A 449 3.45 -9.21 27.25
CA GLY A 449 4.56 -10.08 26.87
C GLY A 449 4.62 -11.37 27.69
N LEU A 450 4.47 -11.28 29.02
CA LEU A 450 4.51 -12.43 29.92
C LEU A 450 3.37 -13.43 29.64
N HIS A 451 2.15 -12.92 29.39
CA HIS A 451 1.02 -13.78 29.00
C HIS A 451 1.29 -14.52 27.68
N GLY A 452 1.99 -13.87 26.75
CA GLY A 452 2.33 -14.45 25.45
C GLY A 452 3.45 -15.50 25.46
N ILE A 453 4.27 -15.62 26.51
CA ILE A 453 5.43 -16.55 26.51
C ILE A 453 4.99 -18.01 26.47
N VAL A 454 3.97 -18.37 27.26
CA VAL A 454 3.47 -19.76 27.31
C VAL A 454 2.90 -20.15 25.94
N GLN A 455 2.13 -19.27 25.33
CA GLN A 455 1.54 -19.51 24.01
C GLN A 455 2.63 -19.59 22.94
N ALA A 456 3.58 -18.65 22.91
CA ALA A 456 4.68 -18.68 21.95
C ALA A 456 5.57 -19.94 22.07
N ARG A 457 5.71 -20.52 23.27
CA ARG A 457 6.36 -21.84 23.44
C ARG A 457 5.56 -22.98 22.81
N ARG A 458 4.23 -22.94 22.92
CA ARG A 458 3.35 -23.93 22.28
C ARG A 458 3.40 -23.80 20.77
N ASP A 459 3.31 -22.58 20.25
CA ASP A 459 3.40 -22.28 18.82
C ASP A 459 4.68 -22.85 18.21
N LEU A 460 5.84 -22.61 18.85
CA LEU A 460 7.13 -23.12 18.38
C LEU A 460 7.26 -24.64 18.48
N ARG A 461 6.78 -25.28 19.54
CA ARG A 461 6.80 -26.76 19.64
C ARG A 461 5.93 -27.38 18.56
N ALA A 462 4.71 -26.87 18.39
CA ALA A 462 3.81 -27.34 17.35
C ALA A 462 4.36 -27.06 15.94
N PHE A 463 5.24 -26.09 15.78
CA PHE A 463 5.96 -25.82 14.54
C PHE A 463 7.12 -26.77 14.28
N ASP A 464 7.84 -27.19 15.32
CA ASP A 464 8.95 -28.15 15.22
C ASP A 464 8.46 -29.61 15.05
N GLU A 465 7.27 -29.95 15.55
CA GLU A 465 6.66 -31.29 15.46
C GLU A 465 5.93 -31.58 14.12
N ARG A 466 5.61 -30.54 13.35
CA ARG A 466 4.94 -30.62 12.04
C ARG A 466 5.93 -30.48 10.90
#